data_AF-A0A259CAN1-F1
#
_entry.id   AF-A0A259CAN1-F1
#
_cell.length_a   1.000
_cell.length_b   1.000
_cell.length_c   1.000
_cell.angle_alpha   90.00
_cell.angle_beta   90.00
_cell.angle_gamma   90.00
#
_symmetry.space_group_name_H-M   'P 1'
#
loop_
_entity.id
_entity.type
_entity.pdbx_description
1 polymer ?
#
loop_
_entity_poly.entity_id
_entity_poly.type
_entity_poly.pdbx_seq_one_letter_code
_entity_poly.pdbx_strand_id
1 'polypeptide(L)'
;NKRRIFIALFGIAAGLTVIWYTAMFSSLGFLKSAARMDDTWAEIIIGIGGAIGMTFYLIAGAWSDRVGRKKPIVIGYALTLLLLFPTFWLLGSAANPELAAAAQRNPVVVAGPDCNYSPFASEQSSNCARLLSDLSASGISYQLDTAPSFTATVGGAPMAIATYPWTEKAAVRIKALQADLSAHGYDFAKVKPSAGRLALVLVALALLMAMSGATYGPVAALLSEMFPPRIRYSSMSIPYHLGTGYFGGFLPLISSYIVARTGDPYAGLWYTWVVVLVAFLVAIWGLKPGLATDFADD
;
A
#
# COMPACT_ATOMS: atom_id res chain seq x y z
N ASN A 1 -4.48 0.08 -33.17
CA ASN A 1 -5.14 0.23 -31.84
C ASN A 1 -4.57 -0.64 -30.72
N LYS A 2 -4.23 -1.93 -30.92
CA LYS A 2 -3.72 -2.84 -29.85
C LYS A 2 -2.56 -2.24 -29.04
N ARG A 3 -1.59 -1.60 -29.70
CA ARG A 3 -0.47 -0.89 -29.05
C ARG A 3 -0.95 0.24 -28.12
N ARG A 4 -1.92 1.04 -28.54
CA ARG A 4 -2.47 2.15 -27.73
C ARG A 4 -3.21 1.63 -26.50
N ILE A 5 -3.98 0.54 -26.66
CA ILE A 5 -4.65 -0.15 -25.55
C ILE A 5 -3.63 -0.72 -24.55
N PHE A 6 -2.56 -1.35 -25.03
CA PHE A 6 -1.49 -1.87 -24.17
C PHE A 6 -0.82 -0.75 -23.35
N ILE A 7 -0.48 0.37 -23.99
CA ILE A 7 0.10 1.54 -23.31
C ILE A 7 -0.90 2.13 -22.30
N ALA A 8 -2.17 2.27 -22.68
CA ALA A 8 -3.20 2.78 -21.79
C ALA A 8 -3.44 1.87 -20.58
N LEU A 9 -3.33 0.55 -20.74
CA LEU A 9 -3.50 -0.41 -19.66
C LEU A 9 -2.29 -0.42 -18.73
N PHE A 10 -1.12 -0.80 -19.26
CA PHE A 10 0.06 -1.05 -18.44
C PHE A 10 0.83 0.22 -18.10
N GLY A 11 0.88 1.19 -19.02
CA GLY A 11 1.63 2.43 -18.84
C GLY A 11 0.84 3.58 -18.21
N ILE A 12 -0.48 3.44 -18.04
CA ILE A 12 -1.34 4.49 -17.47
C ILE A 12 -2.24 3.91 -16.37
N ALA A 13 -3.23 3.10 -16.75
CA ALA A 13 -4.30 2.66 -15.85
C ALA A 13 -3.81 1.81 -14.68
N ALA A 14 -2.87 0.88 -14.91
CA ALA A 14 -2.28 0.07 -13.84
C ALA A 14 -1.52 0.95 -12.84
N GLY A 15 -0.58 1.76 -13.33
CA GLY A 15 0.28 2.62 -12.50
C GLY A 15 -0.48 3.67 -11.69
N LEU A 16 -1.38 4.44 -12.31
CA LEU A 16 -2.16 5.46 -11.59
C LEU A 16 -3.05 4.85 -10.52
N THR A 17 -3.64 3.68 -10.81
CA THR A 17 -4.56 3.00 -9.90
C THR A 17 -3.82 2.57 -8.65
N VAL A 18 -2.71 1.84 -8.80
CA VAL A 18 -2.00 1.33 -7.63
C VAL A 18 -1.42 2.46 -6.77
N ILE A 19 -0.99 3.57 -7.37
CA ILE A 19 -0.51 4.74 -6.63
C ILE A 19 -1.65 5.34 -5.80
N TRP A 20 -2.82 5.56 -6.41
CA TRP A 20 -3.96 6.13 -5.70
C TRP A 20 -4.50 5.20 -4.60
N TYR A 21 -4.64 3.90 -4.90
CA TYR A 21 -5.06 2.90 -3.92
C TYR A 21 -4.07 2.82 -2.75
N THR A 22 -2.77 2.94 -3.02
CA THR A 22 -1.75 2.96 -1.98
C THR A 22 -1.85 4.23 -1.13
N ALA A 23 -1.99 5.39 -1.77
CA ALA A 23 -2.09 6.68 -1.09
C ALA A 23 -3.31 6.75 -0.15
N MET A 24 -4.45 6.18 -0.55
CA MET A 24 -5.71 6.25 0.21
C MET A 24 -5.93 5.00 1.08
N PHE A 25 -6.07 3.82 0.46
CA PHE A 25 -6.48 2.60 1.15
C PHE A 25 -5.33 1.92 1.90
N SER A 26 -4.15 1.80 1.30
CA SER A 26 -3.01 1.20 2.01
C SER A 26 -2.55 2.09 3.15
N SER A 27 -2.50 3.42 2.97
CA SER A 27 -2.22 4.35 4.06
C SER A 27 -3.24 4.23 5.21
N LEU A 28 -4.54 4.17 4.90
CA LEU A 28 -5.58 4.00 5.92
C LEU A 28 -5.43 2.67 6.67
N GLY A 29 -5.25 1.57 5.94
CA GLY A 29 -5.02 0.25 6.52
C GLY A 29 -3.76 0.20 7.40
N PHE A 30 -2.68 0.80 6.92
CA PHE A 30 -1.42 0.93 7.66
C PHE A 30 -1.59 1.74 8.94
N LEU A 31 -2.26 2.91 8.89
CA LEU A 31 -2.51 3.74 10.06
C LEU A 31 -3.34 3.01 11.12
N LYS A 32 -4.41 2.33 10.71
CA LYS A 32 -5.31 1.62 11.65
C LYS A 32 -4.71 0.34 12.21
N SER A 33 -4.00 -0.44 11.38
CA SER A 33 -3.48 -1.76 11.73
C SER A 33 -2.05 -1.67 12.26
N ALA A 34 -1.08 -1.33 11.42
CA ALA A 34 0.34 -1.34 11.78
C ALA A 34 0.71 -0.22 12.77
N ALA A 35 0.21 1.00 12.57
CA ALA A 35 0.49 2.11 13.48
C ALA A 35 -0.48 2.16 14.68
N ARG A 36 -1.55 1.34 14.68
CA ARG A 36 -2.60 1.34 15.72
C ARG A 36 -3.15 2.72 16.04
N MET A 37 -3.25 3.60 15.05
CA MET A 37 -3.96 4.86 15.19
C MET A 37 -5.45 4.59 15.45
N ASP A 38 -6.07 5.45 16.25
CA ASP A 38 -7.51 5.46 16.42
C ASP A 38 -8.24 5.51 15.06
N ASP A 39 -9.29 4.71 14.92
CA ASP A 39 -9.94 4.49 13.63
C ASP A 39 -10.62 5.75 13.09
N THR A 40 -11.24 6.54 13.97
CA THR A 40 -11.91 7.79 13.59
C THR A 40 -10.88 8.83 13.16
N TRP A 41 -9.79 8.97 13.92
CA TRP A 41 -8.70 9.90 13.57
C TRP A 41 -8.00 9.50 12.27
N ALA A 42 -7.77 8.20 12.04
CA ALA A 42 -7.18 7.70 10.80
C ALA A 42 -8.07 8.02 9.58
N GLU A 43 -9.38 7.87 9.70
CA GLU A 43 -10.33 8.22 8.63
C GLU A 43 -10.36 9.72 8.36
N ILE A 44 -10.43 10.55 9.41
CA ILE A 44 -10.44 12.01 9.29
C ILE A 44 -9.15 12.49 8.62
N ILE A 45 -7.98 12.01 9.06
CA ILE A 45 -6.69 12.49 8.54
C ILE A 45 -6.48 12.08 7.08
N ILE A 46 -6.92 10.87 6.70
CA ILE A 46 -6.93 10.41 5.30
C ILE A 46 -7.89 11.26 4.47
N GLY A 47 -9.07 11.59 5.01
CA GLY A 47 -10.03 12.49 4.35
C GLY A 47 -9.45 13.88 4.10
N ILE A 48 -8.80 14.49 5.10
CA ILE A 48 -8.12 15.78 4.97
C ILE A 48 -6.98 15.68 3.95
N GLY A 49 -6.13 14.65 4.03
CA GLY A 49 -5.05 14.41 3.07
C GLY A 49 -5.56 14.24 1.65
N GLY A 50 -6.68 13.52 1.47
CA GLY A 50 -7.36 13.36 0.19
C GLY A 50 -7.88 14.68 -0.39
N ALA A 51 -8.50 15.51 0.44
CA ALA A 51 -8.99 16.85 0.05
C ALA A 51 -7.84 17.77 -0.39
N ILE A 52 -6.74 17.81 0.37
CA ILE A 52 -5.50 18.51 -0.03
C ILE A 52 -5.01 17.94 -1.36
N GLY A 53 -5.03 16.62 -1.49
CA GLY A 53 -4.61 15.87 -2.66
C GLY A 53 -5.30 16.27 -3.97
N MET A 54 -6.60 16.61 -3.91
CA MET A 54 -7.35 17.08 -5.09
C MET A 54 -6.72 18.33 -5.71
N THR A 55 -6.08 19.18 -4.91
CA THR A 55 -5.37 20.38 -5.40
C THR A 55 -4.21 19.99 -6.32
N PHE A 56 -3.47 18.93 -5.99
CA PHE A 56 -2.37 18.44 -6.83
C PHE A 56 -2.86 17.91 -8.18
N TYR A 57 -4.11 17.44 -8.28
CA TYR A 57 -4.66 16.94 -9.54
C TYR A 57 -4.86 18.09 -10.53
N LEU A 58 -5.37 19.22 -10.03
CA LEU A 58 -5.52 20.45 -10.80
C LEU A 58 -4.16 21.02 -11.22
N ILE A 59 -3.19 21.08 -10.29
CA ILE A 59 -1.84 21.56 -10.57
C ILE A 59 -1.15 20.70 -11.63
N ALA A 60 -1.19 19.37 -11.48
CA ALA A 60 -0.58 18.44 -12.42
C ALA A 60 -1.26 18.48 -13.80
N GLY A 61 -2.59 18.62 -13.83
CA GLY A 61 -3.35 18.83 -15.07
C GLY A 61 -2.88 20.09 -15.81
N ALA A 62 -2.91 21.24 -15.14
CA ALA A 62 -2.49 22.51 -15.71
C ALA A 62 -1.00 22.52 -16.13
N TRP A 63 -0.14 21.84 -15.36
CA TRP A 63 1.26 21.64 -15.74
C TRP A 63 1.38 20.79 -17.01
N SER A 64 0.60 19.72 -17.11
CA SER A 64 0.59 18.85 -18.28
C SER A 64 0.15 19.54 -19.57
N ASP A 65 -0.74 20.53 -19.47
CA ASP A 65 -1.17 21.35 -20.62
C ASP A 65 -0.02 22.20 -21.18
N ARG A 66 0.98 22.54 -20.36
CA ARG A 66 2.13 23.37 -20.77
C ARG A 66 3.30 22.56 -21.28
N VAL A 67 3.57 21.40 -20.67
CA VAL A 67 4.78 20.61 -20.95
C VAL A 67 4.54 19.31 -21.71
N GLY A 68 3.27 18.97 -21.97
CA GLY A 68 2.83 17.71 -22.55
C GLY A 68 2.54 16.64 -21.49
N ARG A 69 1.68 15.67 -21.83
CA ARG A 69 1.17 14.64 -20.90
C ARG A 69 2.23 13.70 -20.36
N LYS A 70 3.23 13.36 -21.19
CA LYS A 70 4.28 12.38 -20.85
C LYS A 70 5.10 12.79 -19.63
N LYS A 71 5.52 14.05 -19.56
CA LYS A 71 6.47 14.50 -18.54
C LYS A 71 5.91 14.35 -17.11
N PRO A 72 4.70 14.86 -16.79
CA PRO A 72 4.13 14.69 -15.46
C PRO A 72 3.95 13.22 -15.05
N ILE A 73 3.48 12.37 -15.97
CA ILE A 73 3.27 10.94 -15.69
C ILE A 73 4.58 10.24 -15.39
N VAL A 74 5.60 10.41 -16.25
CA VAL A 74 6.91 9.77 -16.09
C VAL A 74 7.62 10.27 -14.82
N ILE A 75 7.54 11.57 -14.53
CA ILE A 75 8.10 12.15 -13.30
C ILE A 75 7.35 11.62 -12.07
N GLY A 76 6.02 11.55 -12.11
CA GLY A 76 5.20 10.99 -11.03
C GLY A 76 5.55 9.53 -10.72
N TYR A 77 5.74 8.71 -11.76
CA TYR A 77 6.22 7.34 -11.59
C TYR A 77 7.64 7.26 -11.03
N ALA A 78 8.59 8.05 -11.55
CA ALA A 78 9.95 8.08 -11.01
C ALA A 78 9.97 8.50 -9.53
N LEU A 79 9.23 9.55 -9.18
CA LEU A 79 9.09 10.00 -7.80
C LEU A 79 8.46 8.91 -6.92
N THR A 80 7.45 8.19 -7.42
CA THR A 80 6.86 7.07 -6.68
C THR A 80 7.89 5.96 -6.42
N LEU A 81 8.65 5.55 -7.44
CA LEU A 81 9.68 4.51 -7.28
C LEU A 81 10.76 4.90 -6.26
N LEU A 82 11.06 6.19 -6.14
CA LEU A 82 12.07 6.71 -5.21
C LEU A 82 11.51 6.97 -3.80
N LEU A 83 10.29 7.51 -3.70
CA LEU A 83 9.75 8.08 -2.47
C LEU A 83 8.69 7.23 -1.79
N LEU A 84 8.18 6.15 -2.42
CA LEU A 84 7.12 5.32 -1.84
C LEU A 84 7.51 4.79 -0.45
N PHE A 85 8.64 4.10 -0.33
CA PHE A 85 9.13 3.57 0.95
C PHE A 85 9.48 4.67 1.96
N PRO A 86 10.31 5.69 1.61
CA PRO A 86 10.60 6.79 2.52
C PRO A 86 9.37 7.49 3.08
N THR A 87 8.34 7.67 2.25
CA THR A 87 7.09 8.33 2.67
C THR A 87 6.31 7.46 3.66
N PHE A 88 6.29 6.14 3.47
CA PHE A 88 5.66 5.23 4.44
C PHE A 88 6.47 5.08 5.74
N TRP A 89 7.80 5.15 5.70
CA TRP A 89 8.62 5.22 6.91
C TRP A 89 8.36 6.50 7.70
N LEU A 90 8.23 7.64 7.02
CA LEU A 90 7.80 8.89 7.63
C LEU A 90 6.40 8.73 8.25
N LEU A 91 5.45 8.13 7.52
CA LEU A 91 4.10 7.87 8.00
C LEU A 91 4.09 7.03 9.28
N GLY A 92 4.84 5.92 9.31
CA GLY A 92 4.93 5.03 10.48
C GLY A 92 5.61 5.67 11.68
N SER A 93 6.75 6.32 11.46
CA SER A 93 7.50 7.00 12.54
C SER A 93 6.73 8.16 13.17
N ALA A 94 5.91 8.86 12.39
CA ALA A 94 5.04 9.93 12.89
C ALA A 94 3.78 9.38 13.58
N ALA A 95 3.19 8.30 13.05
CA ALA A 95 1.93 7.78 13.56
C ALA A 95 2.08 7.07 14.92
N ASN A 96 3.07 6.19 15.10
CA ASN A 96 3.28 5.50 16.37
C ASN A 96 4.74 5.06 16.57
N PRO A 97 5.63 5.98 17.01
CA PRO A 97 7.03 5.67 17.23
C PRO A 97 7.26 4.70 18.41
N GLU A 98 6.34 4.65 19.37
CA GLU A 98 6.49 3.82 20.56
C GLU A 98 6.33 2.33 20.22
N LEU A 99 5.37 2.00 19.37
CA LEU A 99 5.19 0.63 18.87
C LEU A 99 6.38 0.18 18.02
N ALA A 100 6.92 1.06 17.18
CA ALA A 100 8.13 0.77 16.41
C ALA A 100 9.35 0.54 17.32
N ALA A 101 9.51 1.35 18.37
CA ALA A 101 10.57 1.17 19.36
C ALA A 101 10.38 -0.12 20.21
N ALA A 102 9.15 -0.51 20.50
CA ALA A 102 8.85 -1.79 21.16
C ALA A 102 9.27 -2.98 20.27
N ALA A 103 8.92 -2.94 18.99
CA ALA A 103 9.29 -3.98 18.03
C ALA A 103 10.81 -4.13 17.83
N GLN A 104 11.57 -3.04 17.93
CA GLN A 104 13.04 -3.10 17.89
C GLN A 104 13.66 -3.63 19.18
N ARG A 105 13.11 -3.27 20.35
CA ARG A 105 13.64 -3.71 21.65
C ARG A 105 13.34 -5.18 21.92
N ASN A 106 12.12 -5.62 21.60
CA ASN A 106 11.63 -6.95 21.94
C ASN A 106 11.10 -7.65 20.67
N PRO A 107 11.95 -7.98 19.69
CA PRO A 107 11.50 -8.53 18.41
C PRO A 107 10.72 -9.84 18.61
N VAL A 108 9.61 -9.97 17.89
CA VAL A 108 8.87 -11.24 17.81
C VAL A 108 9.55 -12.12 16.77
N VAL A 109 9.93 -13.33 17.15
CA VAL A 109 10.47 -14.34 16.24
C VAL A 109 9.55 -15.55 16.28
N VAL A 110 9.04 -15.94 15.12
CA VAL A 110 8.23 -17.15 14.94
C VAL A 110 9.05 -18.14 14.13
N ALA A 111 9.24 -19.34 14.66
CA ALA A 111 10.00 -20.38 13.98
C ALA A 111 9.19 -21.68 13.89
N GLY A 112 9.22 -22.37 12.76
CA GLY A 112 8.56 -23.67 12.63
C GLY A 112 8.59 -24.26 11.23
N PRO A 113 8.16 -25.53 11.08
CA PRO A 113 8.26 -26.24 9.81
C PRO A 113 7.15 -25.86 8.81
N ASP A 114 5.96 -25.45 9.32
CA ASP A 114 4.74 -25.30 8.51
C ASP A 114 4.12 -23.90 8.59
N CYS A 115 4.92 -22.85 8.39
CA CYS A 115 4.47 -21.46 8.47
C CYS A 115 3.89 -20.91 7.16
N ASN A 116 3.11 -21.75 6.46
CA ASN A 116 2.51 -21.40 5.17
C ASN A 116 1.19 -20.64 5.37
N TYR A 117 1.25 -19.32 5.34
CA TYR A 117 0.05 -18.47 5.31
C TYR A 117 -0.71 -18.60 3.98
N SER A 118 -2.04 -18.74 4.05
CA SER A 118 -2.95 -18.76 2.90
C SER A 118 -4.00 -17.65 3.00
N PRO A 119 -4.05 -16.70 2.06
CA PRO A 119 -4.95 -15.55 2.14
C PRO A 119 -6.42 -15.92 1.83
N PHE A 120 -6.67 -17.11 1.28
CA PHE A 120 -8.01 -17.59 0.91
C PHE A 120 -8.57 -18.65 1.87
N ALA A 121 -7.78 -19.07 2.86
CA ALA A 121 -8.22 -20.06 3.82
C ALA A 121 -9.19 -19.41 4.83
N SER A 122 -10.37 -20.02 5.03
CA SER A 122 -11.30 -19.63 6.10
C SER A 122 -10.68 -19.80 7.48
N GLU A 123 -9.84 -20.83 7.63
CA GLU A 123 -8.96 -21.04 8.78
C GLU A 123 -7.58 -21.48 8.31
N GLN A 124 -6.53 -20.95 8.92
CA GLN A 124 -5.16 -21.36 8.62
C GLN A 124 -4.94 -22.81 9.07
N SER A 125 -4.20 -23.57 8.26
CA SER A 125 -4.01 -25.02 8.41
C SER A 125 -3.08 -25.41 9.56
N SER A 126 -2.18 -24.52 9.97
CA SER A 126 -1.20 -24.76 11.04
C SER A 126 -1.27 -23.69 12.12
N ASN A 127 -0.85 -24.03 13.33
CA ASN A 127 -0.73 -23.07 14.43
C ASN A 127 0.27 -21.96 14.11
N CYS A 128 1.35 -22.25 13.37
CA CYS A 128 2.26 -21.21 12.91
C CYS A 128 1.53 -20.20 12.01
N ALA A 129 0.83 -20.67 10.97
CA ALA A 129 0.09 -19.78 10.06
C ALA A 129 -1.05 -19.01 10.77
N ARG A 130 -1.72 -19.62 11.76
CA ARG A 130 -2.68 -18.92 12.64
C ARG A 130 -2.01 -17.78 13.40
N LEU A 131 -0.84 -18.02 14.00
CA LEU A 131 -0.09 -16.99 14.72
C LEU A 131 0.39 -15.87 13.79
N LEU A 132 0.88 -16.19 12.59
CA LEU A 132 1.27 -15.17 11.59
C LEU A 132 0.08 -14.29 11.20
N SER A 133 -1.10 -14.89 11.02
CA SER A 133 -2.34 -14.16 10.74
C SER A 133 -2.71 -13.24 11.90
N ASP A 134 -2.64 -13.72 13.14
CA ASP A 134 -3.04 -12.96 14.34
C ASP A 134 -2.04 -11.83 14.65
N LEU A 135 -0.73 -12.04 14.44
CA LEU A 135 0.32 -11.03 14.53
C LEU A 135 0.13 -9.94 13.46
N SER A 136 -0.07 -10.34 12.21
CA SER A 136 -0.29 -9.41 11.08
C SER A 136 -1.55 -8.57 11.29
N ALA A 137 -2.65 -9.18 11.75
CA ALA A 137 -3.88 -8.48 12.10
C ALA A 137 -3.68 -7.51 13.29
N SER A 138 -2.77 -7.84 14.20
CA SER A 138 -2.37 -6.97 15.32
C SER A 138 -1.37 -5.88 14.91
N GLY A 139 -0.92 -5.85 13.65
CA GLY A 139 0.06 -4.87 13.18
C GLY A 139 1.45 -5.04 13.77
N ILE A 140 1.76 -6.22 14.32
CA ILE A 140 3.05 -6.53 14.93
C ILE A 140 3.96 -7.14 13.88
N SER A 141 5.13 -6.53 13.70
CA SER A 141 6.18 -7.09 12.86
C SER A 141 6.84 -8.29 13.54
N TYR A 142 7.22 -9.29 12.76
CA TYR A 142 7.89 -10.49 13.25
C TYR A 142 8.95 -10.98 12.26
N GLN A 143 9.91 -11.74 12.78
CA GLN A 143 10.85 -12.50 11.97
C GLN A 143 10.36 -13.94 11.84
N LEU A 144 10.50 -14.50 10.64
CA LEU A 144 10.07 -15.86 10.34
C LEU A 144 11.28 -16.74 10.06
N ASP A 145 11.50 -17.72 10.93
CA ASP A 145 12.61 -18.66 10.81
C ASP A 145 12.11 -20.09 10.53
N THR A 146 12.94 -20.87 9.84
CA THR A 146 12.69 -22.29 9.65
C THR A 146 13.25 -23.08 10.83
N ALA A 147 12.41 -23.85 11.51
CA ALA A 147 12.83 -24.73 12.60
C ALA A 147 12.09 -26.07 12.56
N PRO A 148 12.66 -27.16 13.12
CA PRO A 148 12.00 -28.47 13.15
C PRO A 148 10.70 -28.50 13.99
N SER A 149 10.58 -27.60 14.96
CA SER A 149 9.41 -27.49 15.85
C SER A 149 8.88 -26.06 15.86
N PHE A 150 7.56 -25.93 16.08
CA PHE A 150 6.91 -24.64 16.20
C PHE A 150 7.25 -23.98 17.54
N THR A 151 7.84 -22.78 17.47
CA THR A 151 8.18 -21.94 18.61
C THR A 151 7.90 -20.48 18.27
N ALA A 152 7.64 -19.67 19.30
CA ALA A 152 7.56 -18.23 19.15
C ALA A 152 8.19 -17.55 20.37
N THR A 153 8.95 -16.49 20.13
CA THR A 153 9.66 -15.74 21.18
C THR A 153 9.46 -14.24 21.01
N VAL A 154 9.61 -13.50 22.10
CA VAL A 154 9.52 -12.03 22.14
C VAL A 154 10.72 -11.52 22.93
N GLY A 155 11.64 -10.81 22.27
CA GLY A 155 12.91 -10.41 22.89
C GLY A 155 13.74 -11.59 23.39
N GLY A 156 13.59 -12.76 22.75
CA GLY A 156 14.25 -14.02 23.15
C GLY A 156 13.56 -14.80 24.26
N ALA A 157 12.55 -14.24 24.93
CA ALA A 157 11.74 -14.98 25.91
C ALA A 157 10.63 -15.79 25.20
N PRO A 158 10.32 -17.03 25.65
CA PRO A 158 9.29 -17.85 25.02
C PRO A 158 7.89 -17.25 25.22
N MET A 159 7.10 -17.19 24.15
CA MET A 159 5.69 -16.82 24.21
C MET A 159 4.83 -17.92 24.85
N ALA A 160 3.67 -17.55 25.37
CA ALA A 160 2.72 -18.47 26.00
C ALA A 160 1.92 -19.33 24.97
N ILE A 161 2.60 -19.91 23.99
CA ILE A 161 1.99 -20.68 22.89
C ILE A 161 1.26 -21.95 23.36
N ALA A 162 1.66 -22.54 24.50
CA ALA A 162 1.04 -23.74 25.06
C ALA A 162 -0.38 -23.49 25.57
N THR A 163 -0.63 -22.28 26.09
CA THR A 163 -1.95 -21.83 26.59
C THR A 163 -2.70 -20.99 25.57
N TYR A 164 -2.16 -20.83 24.36
CA TYR A 164 -2.77 -20.02 23.31
C TYR A 164 -4.08 -20.67 22.81
N PRO A 165 -5.18 -19.92 22.66
CA PRO A 165 -6.50 -20.50 22.38
C PRO A 165 -6.68 -20.86 20.89
N TRP A 166 -5.94 -21.85 20.39
CA TRP A 166 -5.85 -22.20 18.96
C TRP A 166 -7.19 -22.50 18.29
N THR A 167 -8.15 -23.06 19.02
CA THR A 167 -9.48 -23.46 18.52
C THR A 167 -10.50 -22.32 18.51
N GLU A 168 -10.17 -21.19 19.13
CA GLU A 168 -11.08 -20.05 19.24
C GLU A 168 -11.04 -19.17 17.99
N LYS A 169 -12.06 -18.30 17.87
CA LYS A 169 -12.12 -17.29 16.80
C LYS A 169 -10.96 -16.30 16.91
N ALA A 170 -10.57 -15.73 15.76
CA ALA A 170 -9.44 -14.80 15.65
C ALA A 170 -9.50 -13.65 16.67
N ALA A 171 -10.68 -13.10 16.95
CA ALA A 171 -10.83 -12.02 17.94
C ALA A 171 -10.36 -12.42 19.36
N VAL A 172 -10.64 -13.65 19.79
CA VAL A 172 -10.22 -14.17 21.11
C VAL A 172 -8.71 -14.44 21.11
N ARG A 173 -8.20 -15.03 20.03
CA ARG A 173 -6.76 -15.32 19.87
C ARG A 173 -5.92 -14.04 19.83
N ILE A 174 -6.35 -13.04 19.08
CA ILE A 174 -5.73 -11.72 19.01
C ILE A 174 -5.72 -11.06 20.40
N LYS A 175 -6.81 -11.17 21.18
CA LYS A 175 -6.83 -10.62 22.55
C LYS A 175 -5.82 -11.33 23.47
N ALA A 176 -5.72 -12.66 23.38
CA ALA A 176 -4.72 -13.43 24.13
C ALA A 176 -3.29 -13.07 23.72
N LEU A 177 -3.04 -12.92 22.41
CA LEU A 177 -1.77 -12.48 21.85
C LEU A 177 -1.35 -11.11 22.37
N GLN A 178 -2.27 -10.15 22.36
CA GLN A 178 -2.02 -8.80 22.85
C GLN A 178 -1.71 -8.79 24.34
N ALA A 179 -2.41 -9.59 25.14
CA ALA A 179 -2.13 -9.71 26.57
C ALA A 179 -0.71 -10.25 26.84
N ASP A 180 -0.27 -11.27 26.10
CA ASP A 180 1.08 -11.84 26.21
C ASP A 180 2.16 -10.82 25.78
N LEU A 181 1.96 -10.18 24.63
CA LEU A 181 2.89 -9.16 24.13
C LEU A 181 2.96 -7.92 25.04
N SER A 182 1.86 -7.54 25.70
CA SER A 182 1.88 -6.44 26.67
C SER A 182 2.71 -6.75 27.90
N ALA A 183 2.79 -8.02 28.34
CA ALA A 183 3.75 -8.42 29.38
C ALA A 183 5.21 -8.23 28.95
N HIS A 184 5.47 -8.16 27.64
CA HIS A 184 6.77 -7.93 27.03
C HIS A 184 6.94 -6.48 26.50
N GLY A 185 6.16 -5.53 27.01
CA GLY A 185 6.36 -4.10 26.75
C GLY A 185 5.74 -3.55 25.46
N TYR A 186 4.84 -4.30 24.82
CA TYR A 186 4.00 -3.78 23.73
C TYR A 186 2.74 -3.08 24.26
N ASP A 187 2.47 -1.87 23.77
CA ASP A 187 1.21 -1.17 24.02
C ASP A 187 0.28 -1.29 22.80
N PHE A 188 -0.93 -1.82 23.03
CA PHE A 188 -1.95 -1.99 21.99
C PHE A 188 -3.07 -0.95 22.06
N ALA A 189 -2.98 0.01 22.99
CA ALA A 189 -3.88 1.14 23.05
C ALA A 189 -3.87 1.88 21.71
N LYS A 190 -5.06 2.24 21.24
CA LYS A 190 -5.19 3.06 20.04
C LYS A 190 -4.61 4.44 20.31
N VAL A 191 -3.66 4.86 19.49
CA VAL A 191 -2.95 6.12 19.70
C VAL A 191 -3.61 7.27 18.93
N LYS A 192 -3.61 8.44 19.56
CA LYS A 192 -3.88 9.72 18.90
C LYS A 192 -2.59 10.53 18.90
N PRO A 193 -1.91 10.71 17.75
CA PRO A 193 -0.66 11.45 17.73
C PRO A 193 -0.85 12.91 18.13
N SER A 194 0.21 13.52 18.67
CA SER A 194 0.23 14.96 18.95
C SER A 194 0.03 15.78 17.67
N ALA A 195 -0.38 17.04 17.81
CA ALA A 195 -0.61 17.91 16.66
C ALA A 195 0.60 18.00 15.70
N GLY A 196 1.83 18.05 16.23
CA GLY A 196 3.04 18.06 15.42
C GLY A 196 3.25 16.76 14.63
N ARG A 197 2.97 15.60 15.23
CA ARG A 197 3.05 14.30 14.55
C ARG A 197 1.94 14.15 13.51
N LEU A 198 0.73 14.63 13.81
CA LEU A 198 -0.37 14.67 12.83
C LEU A 198 -0.02 15.54 11.62
N ALA A 199 0.69 16.66 11.81
CA ALA A 199 1.17 17.47 10.69
C ALA A 199 2.17 16.69 9.80
N LEU A 200 3.08 15.91 10.39
CA LEU A 200 3.99 15.03 9.64
C LEU A 200 3.25 13.92 8.88
N VAL A 201 2.23 13.31 9.49
CA VAL A 201 1.33 12.37 8.82
C VAL A 201 0.66 13.03 7.61
N LEU A 202 0.14 14.26 7.77
CA LEU A 202 -0.45 15.01 6.66
C LEU A 202 0.55 15.35 5.56
N VAL A 203 1.80 15.68 5.91
CA VAL A 203 2.86 15.89 4.92
C VAL A 203 3.12 14.60 4.14
N ALA A 204 3.23 13.45 4.80
CA ALA A 204 3.41 12.16 4.13
C ALA A 204 2.24 11.85 3.19
N LEU A 205 0.99 12.05 3.65
CA LEU A 205 -0.20 11.86 2.82
C LEU A 205 -0.24 12.84 1.64
N ALA A 206 0.13 14.10 1.84
CA ALA A 206 0.21 15.10 0.78
C ALA A 206 1.26 14.71 -0.27
N LEU A 207 2.41 14.15 0.13
CA LEU A 207 3.42 13.63 -0.79
C LEU A 207 2.89 12.44 -1.60
N LEU A 208 2.23 11.47 -0.97
CA LEU A 208 1.57 10.36 -1.66
C LEU A 208 0.53 10.85 -2.67
N MET A 209 -0.29 11.83 -2.27
CA MET A 209 -1.31 12.43 -3.14
C MET A 209 -0.70 13.28 -4.26
N ALA A 210 0.43 13.92 -4.05
CA ALA A 210 1.14 14.66 -5.10
C ALA A 210 1.67 13.71 -6.18
N MET A 211 2.24 12.56 -5.79
CA MET A 211 2.67 11.51 -6.72
C MET A 211 1.47 10.92 -7.49
N SER A 212 0.36 10.66 -6.79
CA SER A 212 -0.92 10.30 -7.43
C SER A 212 -1.35 11.37 -8.42
N GLY A 213 -1.32 12.64 -8.04
CA GLY A 213 -1.76 13.75 -8.88
C GLY A 213 -0.94 13.94 -10.15
N ALA A 214 0.37 13.80 -10.06
CA ALA A 214 1.26 13.85 -11.22
C ALA A 214 0.90 12.80 -12.29
N THR A 215 0.43 11.63 -11.85
CA THR A 215 0.04 10.54 -12.76
C THR A 215 -1.42 10.59 -13.16
N TYR A 216 -2.33 11.03 -12.29
CA TYR A 216 -3.79 11.03 -12.52
C TYR A 216 -4.28 12.29 -13.24
N GLY A 217 -3.77 13.47 -12.87
CA GLY A 217 -4.21 14.76 -13.40
C GLY A 217 -4.23 14.83 -14.95
N PRO A 218 -3.17 14.38 -15.65
CA PRO A 218 -3.11 14.44 -17.11
C PRO A 218 -3.97 13.37 -17.84
N VAL A 219 -4.52 12.39 -17.13
CA VAL A 219 -5.01 11.13 -17.74
C VAL A 219 -6.27 11.32 -18.55
N ALA A 220 -7.21 12.14 -18.08
CA ALA A 220 -8.45 12.40 -18.81
C ALA A 220 -8.17 12.97 -20.20
N ALA A 221 -7.28 13.96 -20.27
CA ALA A 221 -6.83 14.55 -21.54
C ALA A 221 -6.06 13.52 -22.39
N LEU A 222 -5.06 12.85 -21.80
CA LEU A 222 -4.22 11.88 -22.51
C LEU A 222 -5.03 10.75 -23.15
N LEU A 223 -5.98 10.15 -22.41
CA LEU A 223 -6.79 9.07 -22.96
C LEU A 223 -7.72 9.56 -24.08
N SER A 224 -8.21 10.81 -24.00
CA SER A 224 -9.02 11.41 -25.07
C SER A 224 -8.22 11.70 -26.34
N GLU A 225 -6.93 12.04 -26.19
CA GLU A 225 -5.96 12.29 -27.26
C GLU A 225 -5.44 10.97 -27.88
N MET A 226 -5.34 9.89 -27.09
CA MET A 226 -4.85 8.59 -27.56
C MET A 226 -5.83 7.85 -28.48
N PHE A 227 -7.14 8.05 -28.32
CA PHE A 227 -8.16 7.28 -29.03
C PHE A 227 -9.07 8.15 -29.93
N PRO A 228 -9.29 7.74 -31.21
CA PRO A 228 -10.18 8.43 -32.12
C PRO A 228 -11.62 8.57 -31.56
N PRO A 229 -12.33 9.67 -31.84
CA PRO A 229 -13.66 9.94 -31.28
C PRO A 229 -14.67 8.79 -31.44
N ARG A 230 -14.67 8.11 -32.58
CA ARG A 230 -15.65 7.04 -32.92
C ARG A 230 -15.57 5.80 -32.02
N ILE A 231 -14.41 5.53 -31.42
CA ILE A 231 -14.15 4.31 -30.64
C ILE A 231 -13.63 4.60 -29.23
N ARG A 232 -13.63 5.87 -28.82
CA ARG A 232 -12.97 6.36 -27.61
C ARG A 232 -13.51 5.69 -26.34
N TYR A 233 -14.83 5.65 -26.16
CA TYR A 233 -15.44 5.05 -24.97
C TYR A 233 -15.09 3.57 -24.82
N SER A 234 -15.29 2.76 -25.87
CA SER A 234 -14.96 1.33 -25.83
C SER A 234 -13.46 1.09 -25.65
N SER A 235 -12.61 1.89 -26.28
CA SER A 235 -11.15 1.74 -26.19
C SER A 235 -10.57 2.21 -24.86
N MET A 236 -11.21 3.17 -24.17
CA MET A 236 -10.82 3.64 -22.84
C MET A 236 -11.34 2.73 -21.72
N SER A 237 -12.54 2.18 -21.88
CA SER A 237 -13.20 1.34 -20.88
C SER A 237 -12.41 0.07 -20.57
N ILE A 238 -11.85 -0.59 -21.60
CA ILE A 238 -11.09 -1.85 -21.41
C ILE A 238 -9.83 -1.62 -20.53
N PRO A 239 -8.90 -0.71 -20.86
CA PRO A 239 -7.77 -0.38 -19.99
C PRO A 239 -8.19 0.04 -18.59
N TYR A 240 -9.26 0.84 -18.47
CA TYR A 240 -9.69 1.36 -17.18
C TYR A 240 -10.23 0.25 -16.27
N HIS A 241 -11.12 -0.61 -16.76
CA HIS A 241 -11.68 -1.70 -15.95
C HIS A 241 -10.67 -2.80 -15.66
N LEU A 242 -9.81 -3.16 -16.62
CA LEU A 242 -8.76 -4.14 -16.37
C LEU A 242 -7.67 -3.57 -15.45
N GLY A 243 -7.24 -2.33 -15.70
CA GLY A 243 -6.28 -1.60 -14.89
C GLY A 243 -6.75 -1.45 -13.45
N THR A 244 -7.92 -0.83 -13.27
CA THR A 244 -8.49 -0.56 -11.96
C THR A 244 -8.94 -1.84 -11.26
N GLY A 245 -9.60 -2.73 -11.99
CA GLY A 245 -10.19 -3.97 -11.44
C GLY A 245 -9.14 -4.98 -11.02
N TYR A 246 -8.18 -5.32 -11.89
CA TYR A 246 -7.17 -6.32 -11.55
C TYR A 246 -6.04 -5.71 -10.72
N PHE A 247 -5.36 -4.67 -11.20
CA PHE A 247 -4.18 -4.16 -10.49
C PHE A 247 -4.56 -3.43 -9.21
N GLY A 248 -5.65 -2.66 -9.21
CA GLY A 248 -6.16 -2.00 -8.01
C GLY A 248 -6.91 -2.96 -7.08
N GLY A 249 -7.84 -3.75 -7.62
CA GLY A 249 -8.69 -4.64 -6.81
C GLY A 249 -7.92 -5.73 -6.07
N PHE A 250 -6.88 -6.32 -6.68
CA PHE A 250 -6.04 -7.32 -6.00
C PHE A 250 -4.95 -6.71 -5.10
N LEU A 251 -4.73 -5.40 -5.12
CA LEU A 251 -3.68 -4.74 -4.33
C LEU A 251 -3.79 -5.07 -2.84
N PRO A 252 -4.93 -4.89 -2.16
CA PRO A 252 -5.00 -5.13 -0.71
C PRO A 252 -4.73 -6.59 -0.35
N LEU A 253 -5.20 -7.53 -1.19
CA LEU A 253 -5.04 -8.97 -1.00
C LEU A 253 -3.58 -9.39 -1.17
N ILE A 254 -2.93 -8.95 -2.24
CA ILE A 254 -1.53 -9.30 -2.51
C ILE A 254 -0.62 -8.61 -1.48
N SER A 255 -0.91 -7.36 -1.14
CA SER A 255 -0.17 -6.61 -0.12
C SER A 255 -0.26 -7.29 1.26
N SER A 256 -1.47 -7.67 1.71
CA SER A 256 -1.64 -8.36 2.99
C SER A 256 -0.98 -9.74 3.00
N TYR A 257 -1.02 -10.46 1.87
CA TYR A 257 -0.31 -11.72 1.71
C TYR A 257 1.20 -11.56 1.84
N ILE A 258 1.78 -10.55 1.17
CA ILE A 258 3.22 -10.26 1.28
C ILE A 258 3.59 -9.92 2.73
N VAL A 259 2.82 -9.07 3.40
CA VAL A 259 3.05 -8.72 4.82
C VAL A 259 2.99 -9.97 5.71
N ALA A 260 1.97 -10.82 5.54
CA ALA A 260 1.82 -12.04 6.36
C ALA A 260 2.89 -13.11 6.08
N ARG A 261 3.56 -13.07 4.93
CA ARG A 261 4.65 -13.99 4.57
C ARG A 261 6.03 -13.49 4.96
N THR A 262 6.19 -12.17 5.07
CA THR A 262 7.47 -11.53 5.37
C THR A 262 7.58 -11.06 6.81
N GLY A 263 6.46 -10.81 7.48
CA GLY A 263 6.40 -10.20 8.81
C GLY A 263 6.73 -8.71 8.83
N ASP A 264 6.98 -8.08 7.68
CA ASP A 264 7.27 -6.66 7.57
C ASP A 264 6.02 -5.89 7.09
N PRO A 265 5.48 -4.95 7.89
CA PRO A 265 4.31 -4.16 7.50
C PRO A 265 4.54 -3.26 6.27
N TYR A 266 5.78 -2.97 5.90
CA TYR A 266 6.13 -2.19 4.70
C TYR A 266 6.29 -3.05 3.44
N ALA A 267 6.47 -4.36 3.57
CA ALA A 267 6.76 -5.22 2.43
C ALA A 267 5.62 -5.26 1.40
N GLY A 268 4.38 -5.03 1.83
CA GLY A 268 3.23 -4.92 0.93
C GLY A 268 3.35 -3.81 -0.13
N LEU A 269 4.20 -2.80 0.11
CA LEU A 269 4.48 -1.71 -0.84
C LEU A 269 5.21 -2.18 -2.10
N TRP A 270 5.90 -3.33 -2.06
CA TRP A 270 6.58 -3.90 -3.21
C TRP A 270 5.64 -4.21 -4.37
N TYR A 271 4.39 -4.58 -4.08
CA TYR A 271 3.38 -4.77 -5.14
C TYR A 271 3.18 -3.49 -5.94
N THR A 272 2.91 -2.38 -5.26
CA THR A 272 2.77 -1.06 -5.88
C THR A 272 4.04 -0.67 -6.61
N TRP A 273 5.21 -0.86 -5.99
CA TRP A 273 6.50 -0.51 -6.58
C TRP A 273 6.75 -1.24 -7.90
N VAL A 274 6.53 -2.56 -7.95
CA VAL A 274 6.72 -3.38 -9.16
C VAL A 274 5.73 -2.99 -10.25
N VAL A 275 4.45 -2.80 -9.93
CA VAL A 275 3.45 -2.38 -10.92
C VAL A 275 3.78 -0.99 -11.48
N VAL A 276 4.24 -0.07 -10.63
CA VAL A 276 4.67 1.27 -11.05
C VAL A 276 5.94 1.20 -11.90
N LEU A 277 6.87 0.30 -11.62
CA LEU A 277 8.07 0.11 -12.45
C LEU A 277 7.68 -0.33 -13.86
N VAL A 278 6.77 -1.30 -13.98
CA VAL A 278 6.24 -1.72 -15.28
C VAL A 278 5.55 -0.54 -15.98
N ALA A 279 4.72 0.22 -15.26
CA ALA A 279 4.05 1.39 -15.82
C ALA A 279 5.02 2.46 -16.29
N PHE A 280 6.08 2.73 -15.52
CA PHE A 280 7.14 3.66 -15.85
C PHE A 280 7.85 3.29 -17.15
N LEU A 281 8.28 2.03 -17.28
CA LEU A 281 8.97 1.53 -18.47
C LEU A 281 8.06 1.60 -19.70
N VAL A 282 6.80 1.18 -19.57
CA VAL A 282 5.81 1.25 -20.66
C VAL A 282 5.48 2.70 -21.03
N ALA A 283 5.39 3.62 -20.06
CA ALA A 283 5.12 5.04 -20.31
C ALA A 283 6.28 5.74 -21.02
N ILE A 284 7.53 5.45 -20.64
CA ILE A 284 8.73 5.97 -21.32
C ILE A 284 8.76 5.50 -22.77
N TRP A 285 8.52 4.21 -23.01
CA TRP A 285 8.53 3.62 -24.34
C TRP A 285 7.33 4.04 -25.21
N GLY A 286 6.15 4.12 -24.61
CA GLY A 286 4.88 4.21 -25.32
C GLY A 286 4.35 5.63 -25.52
N LEU A 287 4.57 6.55 -24.58
CA LEU A 287 4.00 7.90 -24.66
C LEU A 287 4.82 8.78 -25.61
N LYS A 288 4.14 9.48 -26.53
CA LYS A 288 4.76 10.49 -27.41
C LYS A 288 5.09 11.75 -26.57
N PRO A 289 6.29 12.34 -26.74
CA PRO A 289 6.62 13.62 -26.11
C PRO A 289 5.95 14.79 -26.85
N GLY A 290 5.80 15.93 -26.17
CA GLY A 290 5.25 17.16 -26.75
C GLY A 290 3.80 17.44 -26.37
N LEU A 291 3.29 18.57 -26.84
CA LEU A 291 1.88 18.96 -26.72
C LEU A 291 1.01 18.12 -27.64
N ALA A 292 -0.29 18.08 -27.38
CA ALA A 292 -1.24 17.36 -28.21
C ALA A 292 -1.14 17.84 -29.67
N THR A 293 -0.80 16.94 -30.57
CA THR A 293 -1.00 17.12 -32.01
C THR A 293 -2.33 16.47 -32.35
N ASP A 294 -3.15 17.14 -33.16
CA ASP A 294 -4.38 16.55 -33.71
C ASP A 294 -4.11 15.18 -34.33
N PHE A 295 -5.14 14.33 -34.38
CA PHE A 295 -5.07 12.94 -34.84
C PHE A 295 -4.41 12.83 -36.23
N ALA A 296 -3.09 12.74 -36.27
CA ALA A 296 -2.38 12.29 -37.44
C ALA A 296 -2.70 10.79 -37.59
N ASP A 297 -3.17 10.43 -38.78
CA ASP A 297 -3.55 9.07 -39.16
C ASP A 297 -2.30 8.15 -39.15
N ASP A 298 -1.88 7.70 -37.95
CA ASP A 298 -0.89 6.64 -37.72
C ASP A 298 -1.52 5.40 -37.05
#